data_AF-A8W2X5-F1
#
_entry.id   AF-A8W2X5-F1
#
_cell.length_a   1.000
_cell.length_b   1.000
_cell.length_c   1.000
_cell.angle_alpha   90.00
_cell.angle_beta   90.00
_cell.angle_gamma   90.00
#
_symmetry.space_group_name_H-M   'P 1'
#
loop_
_entity.id
_entity.type
_entity.pdbx_description
1 polymer ?
#
loop_
_entity_poly.entity_id
_entity_poly.type
_entity_poly.pdbx_seq_one_letter_code
_entity_poly.pdbx_strand_id
1 'polypeptide(L)'
;GPISDEETSYYARLQYNGEILPLFTKVDGITNVTGKEKDSPLKASFIAGGGAFGYKMDDIRVDVEGLYSWLNKDADVAGDTVADNLTAISGLVNVYYDVAIEDMPITPYIGVGVGAAYISTPLKTAINDQNSKFGFAGQVKAGVSYDVTPEIKLYAGARYFGSYGANFDKTSGATGKDKGGHTVFYSTVGAEAGVA
;
A
#
# COMPACT_ATOMS: atom_id res chain seq x y z
N GLY A 1 -37.55 -23.23 -12.85
CA GLY A 1 -37.08 -21.96 -13.44
C GLY A 1 -35.75 -21.67 -12.80
N PRO A 2 -34.74 -21.17 -13.51
CA PRO A 2 -33.45 -20.96 -12.88
C PRO A 2 -33.53 -19.66 -12.08
N ILE A 3 -33.35 -19.79 -10.77
CA ILE A 3 -32.89 -18.71 -9.92
C ILE A 3 -31.44 -18.49 -10.35
N SER A 4 -31.09 -17.26 -10.70
CA SER A 4 -29.74 -16.92 -11.14
C SER A 4 -28.83 -16.97 -9.92
N ASP A 5 -28.18 -18.12 -9.69
CA ASP A 5 -27.14 -18.29 -8.68
C ASP A 5 -25.93 -17.43 -9.09
N GLU A 6 -25.92 -16.17 -8.68
CA GLU A 6 -24.73 -15.33 -8.67
C GLU A 6 -23.80 -15.76 -7.50
N GLU A 7 -23.64 -17.06 -7.26
CA GLU A 7 -22.97 -17.58 -6.05
C GLU A 7 -21.45 -17.51 -6.15
N THR A 8 -20.87 -17.61 -7.35
CA THR A 8 -19.41 -17.53 -7.51
C THR A 8 -18.97 -16.93 -8.84
N SER A 9 -17.93 -16.10 -8.83
CA SER A 9 -17.40 -15.47 -10.05
C SER A 9 -15.93 -15.09 -9.92
N TYR A 10 -15.23 -15.09 -11.06
CA TYR A 10 -13.87 -14.54 -11.17
C TYR A 10 -13.94 -13.10 -11.65
N TYR A 11 -13.04 -12.27 -11.15
CA TYR A 11 -12.93 -10.88 -11.61
C TYR A 11 -11.47 -10.44 -11.73
N ALA A 12 -11.25 -9.42 -12.54
CA ALA A 12 -9.99 -8.72 -12.64
C ALA A 12 -10.24 -7.24 -12.34
N ARG A 13 -9.58 -6.70 -11.31
CA ARG A 13 -9.73 -5.30 -10.90
C ARG A 13 -8.53 -4.48 -11.34
N LEU A 14 -8.79 -3.30 -11.90
CA LEU A 14 -7.80 -2.24 -12.06
C LEU A 14 -8.16 -1.09 -11.13
N GLN A 15 -7.18 -0.56 -10.38
CA GLN A 15 -7.43 0.50 -9.41
C GLN A 15 -6.34 1.57 -9.36
N TYR A 16 -6.79 2.79 -9.09
CA TYR A 16 -5.97 3.92 -8.69
C TYR A 16 -6.15 4.16 -7.20
N ASN A 17 -5.05 4.46 -6.52
CA ASN A 17 -5.00 4.71 -5.09
C ASN A 17 -4.36 6.09 -4.89
N GLY A 18 -5.18 7.08 -4.55
CA GLY A 18 -4.68 8.39 -4.16
C GLY A 18 -4.16 8.32 -2.73
N GLU A 19 -2.83 8.25 -2.55
CA GLU A 19 -2.21 8.33 -1.22
C GLU A 19 -2.32 9.77 -0.69
N ILE A 20 -3.11 9.96 0.36
CA ILE A 20 -3.43 11.30 0.90
C ILE A 20 -2.52 11.65 2.06
N LEU A 21 -2.23 10.68 2.94
CA LEU A 21 -1.49 10.93 4.17
C LEU A 21 -0.54 9.78 4.48
N PRO A 22 0.79 10.02 4.55
CA PRO A 22 1.74 9.03 5.00
C PRO A 22 1.76 8.94 6.55
N LEU A 23 0.60 8.61 7.14
CA LEU A 23 0.24 8.87 8.55
C LEU A 23 1.30 8.48 9.58
N PHE A 24 1.96 7.35 9.38
CA PHE A 24 2.96 6.82 10.30
C PHE A 24 4.30 6.55 9.62
N THR A 25 4.47 6.99 8.37
CA THR A 25 5.70 6.71 7.62
C THR A 25 6.90 7.30 8.35
N LYS A 26 7.92 6.47 8.57
CA LYS A 26 9.18 6.90 9.18
C LYS A 26 10.35 6.10 8.65
N VAL A 27 11.52 6.70 8.72
CA VAL A 27 12.79 6.01 8.47
C VAL A 27 13.67 6.19 9.68
N ASP A 28 13.87 5.12 10.44
CA ASP A 28 14.78 5.15 11.59
C ASP A 28 16.22 5.35 11.08
N GLY A 29 17.05 6.06 11.85
CA GLY A 29 18.44 6.33 11.50
C GLY A 29 18.67 7.52 10.56
N ILE A 30 17.61 8.22 10.12
CA ILE A 30 17.70 9.51 9.42
C ILE A 30 17.50 10.65 10.43
N THR A 31 18.31 11.70 10.32
CA THR A 31 18.18 12.92 11.13
C THR A 31 17.39 13.96 10.34
N ASN A 32 16.22 14.35 10.83
CA ASN A 32 15.44 15.45 10.29
C ASN A 32 16.08 16.80 10.61
N VAL A 33 15.65 17.86 9.93
CA VAL A 33 16.02 19.24 10.27
C VAL A 33 15.62 19.58 11.70
N THR A 34 16.43 20.42 12.35
CA THR A 34 16.19 20.90 13.72
C THR A 34 14.82 21.56 13.84
N GLY A 35 14.06 21.19 14.87
CA GLY A 35 12.68 21.67 15.11
C GLY A 35 11.59 20.86 14.40
N LYS A 36 11.95 19.85 13.60
CA LYS A 36 11.01 18.94 12.90
C LYS A 36 11.35 17.46 13.12
N GLU A 37 11.91 17.15 14.28
CA GLU A 37 12.41 15.81 14.61
C GLU A 37 11.30 14.76 14.65
N LYS A 38 10.04 15.19 14.79
CA LYS A 38 8.85 14.32 14.83
C LYS A 38 8.11 14.23 13.50
N ASP A 39 8.47 15.05 12.52
CA ASP A 39 7.79 15.10 11.24
C ASP A 39 8.23 13.91 10.37
N SER A 40 7.35 13.47 9.47
CA SER A 40 7.73 12.45 8.49
C SER A 40 8.72 13.06 7.49
N PRO A 41 9.86 12.39 7.18
CA PRO A 41 10.77 12.84 6.12
C PRO A 41 10.17 12.66 4.71
N LEU A 42 8.99 12.05 4.62
CA LEU A 42 8.28 11.72 3.39
C LEU A 42 6.86 12.29 3.42
N LYS A 43 6.41 12.78 2.27
CA LYS A 43 5.06 13.29 2.05
C LYS A 43 4.33 12.51 0.96
N ALA A 44 3.01 12.62 0.97
CA ALA A 44 2.14 12.03 -0.02
C ALA A 44 2.56 12.39 -1.46
N SER A 45 2.43 11.43 -2.36
CA SER A 45 2.56 11.67 -3.80
C SER A 45 1.23 11.73 -4.53
N PHE A 46 0.17 11.23 -3.90
CA PHE A 46 -1.11 10.91 -4.54
C PHE A 46 -0.97 9.93 -5.71
N ILE A 47 0.12 9.17 -5.80
CA ILE A 47 0.40 8.24 -6.88
C ILE A 47 0.61 6.84 -6.29
N ALA A 48 -0.45 6.06 -6.34
CA ALA A 48 -0.41 4.62 -6.19
C ALA A 48 -1.46 3.99 -7.09
N GLY A 49 -1.24 2.73 -7.47
CA GLY A 49 -2.11 2.04 -8.41
C GLY A 49 -1.72 0.59 -8.53
N GLY A 50 -2.61 -0.21 -9.07
CA GLY A 50 -2.38 -1.63 -9.18
C GLY A 50 -3.53 -2.37 -9.79
N GLY A 51 -3.40 -3.69 -9.78
CA GLY A 51 -4.45 -4.58 -10.23
C GLY A 51 -4.57 -5.78 -9.32
N ALA A 52 -5.73 -6.41 -9.35
CA ALA A 52 -6.00 -7.61 -8.59
C ALA A 52 -6.73 -8.63 -9.47
N PHE A 53 -6.51 -9.91 -9.18
CA PHE A 53 -7.32 -11.00 -9.70
C PHE A 53 -7.95 -11.71 -8.52
N GLY A 54 -9.26 -11.89 -8.57
CA GLY A 54 -10.00 -12.41 -7.44
C GLY A 54 -11.13 -13.33 -7.81
N TYR A 55 -11.69 -13.91 -6.76
CA TYR A 55 -12.80 -14.83 -6.79
C TYR A 55 -13.79 -14.40 -5.70
N LYS A 56 -15.06 -14.26 -6.09
CA LYS A 56 -16.18 -14.01 -5.19
C LYS A 56 -16.91 -15.32 -4.92
N MET A 57 -17.30 -15.50 -3.67
CA MET A 57 -18.01 -16.65 -3.10
C MET A 57 -19.08 -16.09 -2.16
N ASP A 58 -20.28 -15.90 -2.66
CA ASP A 58 -21.38 -15.27 -1.92
C ASP A 58 -20.94 -13.90 -1.35
N ASP A 59 -21.08 -13.66 -0.04
CA ASP A 59 -20.63 -12.42 0.62
C ASP A 59 -19.10 -12.30 0.78
N ILE A 60 -18.34 -13.37 0.50
CA ILE A 60 -16.88 -13.39 0.70
C ILE A 60 -16.17 -13.24 -0.63
N ARG A 61 -15.12 -12.42 -0.64
CA ARG A 61 -14.29 -12.22 -1.82
C ARG A 61 -12.82 -12.35 -1.46
N VAL A 62 -12.05 -13.02 -2.28
CA VAL A 62 -10.60 -13.16 -2.11
C VAL A 62 -9.90 -12.66 -3.36
N ASP A 63 -8.88 -11.82 -3.23
CA ASP A 63 -8.02 -11.44 -4.36
C ASP A 63 -6.53 -11.50 -4.06
N VAL A 64 -5.76 -11.70 -5.13
CA VAL A 64 -4.32 -11.46 -5.16
C VAL A 64 -4.12 -10.12 -5.84
N GLU A 65 -3.45 -9.20 -5.16
CA GLU A 65 -3.28 -7.82 -5.57
C GLU A 65 -1.80 -7.47 -5.72
N GLY A 66 -1.45 -6.83 -6.83
CA GLY A 66 -0.17 -6.17 -7.03
C GLY A 66 -0.35 -4.65 -6.96
N LEU A 67 0.42 -3.97 -6.11
CA LEU A 67 0.38 -2.51 -5.97
C LEU A 67 1.76 -1.90 -6.20
N TYR A 68 1.75 -0.75 -6.86
CA TYR A 68 2.86 0.18 -6.91
C TYR A 68 2.47 1.49 -6.24
N SER A 69 3.33 2.01 -5.38
CA SER A 69 3.17 3.33 -4.77
C SER A 69 4.52 4.01 -4.60
N TRP A 70 4.52 5.34 -4.52
CA TRP A 70 5.70 6.08 -4.10
C TRP A 70 5.34 7.23 -3.17
N LEU A 71 6.23 7.60 -2.26
CA LEU A 71 6.14 8.83 -1.47
C LEU A 71 7.27 9.78 -1.88
N ASN A 72 7.01 11.09 -1.84
CA ASN A 72 8.02 12.09 -2.15
C ASN A 72 8.81 12.47 -0.91
N LYS A 73 10.08 12.84 -1.08
CA LYS A 73 10.85 13.52 -0.03
C LYS A 73 10.17 14.81 0.38
N ASP A 74 10.09 15.05 1.69
CA ASP A 74 9.78 16.37 2.22
C ASP A 74 11.07 17.16 2.40
N ALA A 75 11.39 18.04 1.44
CA ALA A 75 12.61 18.84 1.46
C ALA A 75 12.69 19.82 2.65
N ASP A 76 11.55 20.13 3.29
CA ASP A 76 11.53 20.99 4.47
C ASP A 76 11.78 20.21 5.76
N VAL A 77 11.83 18.87 5.71
CA VAL A 77 12.02 17.97 6.87
C VAL A 77 13.29 17.14 6.73
N ALA A 78 13.57 16.64 5.53
CA ALA A 78 14.63 15.70 5.23
C ALA A 78 15.83 16.37 4.52
N GLY A 79 17.04 16.02 4.95
CA GLY A 79 18.28 16.51 4.33
C GLY A 79 18.64 15.82 3.00
N ASP A 80 19.74 16.26 2.39
CA ASP A 80 20.17 15.83 1.05
C ASP A 80 20.59 14.36 0.94
N THR A 81 20.77 13.68 2.07
CA THR A 81 21.12 12.25 2.14
C THR A 81 19.93 11.34 1.90
N VAL A 82 18.70 11.86 2.01
CA VAL A 82 17.45 11.13 1.79
C VAL A 82 17.13 11.06 0.30
N ALA A 83 16.67 9.90 -0.16
CA ALA A 83 16.22 9.70 -1.54
C ALA A 83 15.06 10.66 -1.90
N ASP A 84 14.99 11.09 -3.15
CA ASP A 84 13.94 12.03 -3.60
C ASP A 84 12.53 11.41 -3.57
N ASN A 85 12.46 10.08 -3.66
CA ASN A 85 11.25 9.31 -3.46
C ASN A 85 11.55 7.98 -2.75
N LEU A 86 10.53 7.47 -2.07
CA LEU A 86 10.51 6.12 -1.51
C LEU A 86 9.43 5.33 -2.22
N THR A 87 9.83 4.31 -2.97
CA THR A 87 8.91 3.47 -3.75
C THR A 87 8.61 2.17 -3.00
N ALA A 88 7.40 1.65 -3.21
CA ALA A 88 6.95 0.37 -2.70
C ALA A 88 6.25 -0.41 -3.81
N ILE A 89 6.76 -1.60 -4.11
CA ILE A 89 6.05 -2.60 -4.92
C ILE A 89 5.57 -3.68 -3.95
N SER A 90 4.28 -3.97 -3.91
CA SER A 90 3.74 -4.97 -2.99
C SER A 90 2.86 -5.99 -3.68
N GLY A 91 2.88 -7.20 -3.13
CA GLY A 91 1.97 -8.28 -3.46
C GLY A 91 1.21 -8.69 -2.19
N LEU A 92 -0.11 -8.66 -2.24
CA LEU A 92 -0.97 -9.00 -1.10
C LEU A 92 -2.03 -10.02 -1.49
N VAL A 93 -2.43 -10.83 -0.53
CA VAL A 93 -3.68 -11.58 -0.58
C VAL A 93 -4.67 -10.87 0.32
N ASN A 94 -5.84 -10.56 -0.23
CA ASN A 94 -6.91 -9.86 0.48
C ASN A 94 -8.13 -10.75 0.62
N VAL A 95 -8.84 -10.58 1.73
CA VAL A 95 -10.17 -11.13 1.96
C VAL A 95 -11.10 -9.97 2.25
N TYR A 96 -12.28 -9.98 1.64
CA TYR A 96 -13.33 -9.00 1.82
C TYR A 96 -14.62 -9.68 2.25
N TYR A 97 -15.41 -8.92 3.00
CA TYR A 97 -16.80 -9.19 3.27
C TYR A 97 -17.62 -8.09 2.59
N ASP A 98 -18.44 -8.50 1.63
CA ASP A 98 -19.38 -7.66 0.90
C ASP A 98 -20.74 -7.75 1.62
N VAL A 99 -21.32 -6.59 1.94
CA VAL A 99 -22.62 -6.51 2.61
C VAL A 99 -23.71 -6.40 1.55
N ALA A 100 -24.39 -7.52 1.27
CA ALA A 100 -25.54 -7.49 0.39
C ALA A 100 -26.66 -6.61 0.98
N ILE A 101 -27.16 -5.69 0.17
CA ILE A 101 -28.34 -4.88 0.50
C ILE A 101 -29.40 -5.22 -0.55
N GLU A 102 -30.54 -5.76 -0.09
CA GLU A 102 -31.65 -6.12 -0.97
C GLU A 102 -32.09 -4.93 -1.84
N ASP A 103 -32.32 -5.21 -3.13
CA ASP A 103 -32.82 -4.27 -4.13
C ASP A 103 -31.96 -3.01 -4.38
N MET A 104 -30.68 -3.01 -3.99
CA MET A 104 -29.77 -1.88 -4.19
C MET A 104 -28.60 -2.23 -5.11
N PRO A 105 -28.24 -1.38 -6.09
CA PRO A 105 -27.07 -1.59 -6.95
C PRO A 105 -25.73 -1.27 -6.25
N ILE A 106 -25.77 -0.90 -4.96
CA ILE A 106 -24.62 -0.52 -4.16
C ILE A 106 -24.33 -1.63 -3.15
N THR A 107 -23.10 -2.13 -3.12
CA THR A 107 -22.63 -3.13 -2.16
C THR A 107 -21.49 -2.54 -1.33
N PRO A 108 -21.72 -2.21 -0.05
CA PRO A 108 -20.64 -1.87 0.88
C PRO A 108 -19.70 -3.06 1.10
N TYR A 109 -18.42 -2.80 1.33
CA TYR A 109 -17.45 -3.84 1.66
C TYR A 109 -16.45 -3.40 2.71
N ILE A 110 -15.91 -4.37 3.44
CA ILE A 110 -14.71 -4.23 4.26
C ILE A 110 -13.74 -5.35 3.91
N GLY A 111 -12.45 -5.06 3.89
CA GLY A 111 -11.43 -6.04 3.58
C GLY A 111 -10.16 -5.85 4.37
N VAL A 112 -9.42 -6.95 4.50
CA VAL A 112 -8.11 -7.01 5.13
C VAL A 112 -7.17 -7.79 4.23
N GLY A 113 -5.90 -7.42 4.25
CA GLY A 113 -4.88 -8.03 3.41
C GLY A 113 -3.55 -8.17 4.09
N VAL A 114 -2.82 -9.19 3.69
CA VAL A 114 -1.46 -9.48 4.16
C VAL A 114 -0.57 -9.87 2.99
N GLY A 115 0.72 -9.55 3.09
CA GLY A 115 1.65 -9.86 2.03
C GLY A 115 3.05 -9.34 2.31
N ALA A 116 3.74 -8.98 1.22
CA ALA A 116 5.08 -8.44 1.28
C ALA A 116 5.19 -7.20 0.40
N ALA A 117 6.06 -6.28 0.81
CA ALA A 117 6.44 -5.12 0.02
C ALA A 117 7.94 -5.12 -0.21
N TYR A 118 8.34 -4.77 -1.42
CA TYR A 118 9.70 -4.48 -1.82
C TYR A 118 9.87 -2.97 -1.86
N ILE A 119 10.56 -2.45 -0.85
CA ILE A 119 10.71 -1.02 -0.58
C ILE A 119 12.08 -0.57 -1.07
N SER A 120 12.18 0.58 -1.76
CA SER A 120 13.47 1.14 -2.16
C SER A 120 14.27 1.68 -0.98
N THR A 121 15.58 1.87 -1.18
CA THR A 121 16.44 2.53 -0.20
C THR A 121 15.89 3.92 0.15
N PRO A 122 15.86 4.30 1.44
CA PRO A 122 15.50 5.66 1.84
C PRO A 122 16.67 6.66 1.63
N LEU A 123 17.84 6.19 1.19
CA LEU A 123 19.04 7.01 0.99
C LEU A 123 19.25 7.34 -0.49
N LYS A 124 19.74 8.56 -0.76
CA LYS A 124 20.10 9.02 -2.11
C LYS A 124 21.18 8.16 -2.77
N THR A 125 22.08 7.60 -1.96
CA THR A 125 23.09 6.64 -2.40
C THR A 125 22.94 5.36 -1.58
N ALA A 126 22.69 4.24 -2.27
CA ALA A 126 22.56 2.95 -1.62
C ALA A 126 23.89 2.53 -0.96
N ILE A 127 23.79 1.88 0.19
CA ILE A 127 24.92 1.31 0.91
C ILE A 127 24.93 -0.20 0.64
N ASN A 128 26.10 -0.78 0.39
CA ASN A 128 26.27 -2.22 0.12
C ASN A 128 25.33 -2.75 -0.98
N ASP A 129 25.09 -1.96 -2.03
CA ASP A 129 24.20 -2.27 -3.16
C ASP A 129 22.74 -2.58 -2.76
N GLN A 130 22.32 -2.15 -1.56
CA GLN A 130 20.98 -2.37 -1.03
C GLN A 130 19.98 -1.36 -1.60
N ASN A 131 19.71 -1.45 -2.91
CA ASN A 131 18.77 -0.57 -3.59
C ASN A 131 17.32 -0.75 -3.13
N SER A 132 16.96 -1.96 -2.67
CA SER A 132 15.63 -2.30 -2.17
C SER A 132 15.68 -3.48 -1.19
N LYS A 133 14.67 -3.58 -0.32
CA LYS A 133 14.53 -4.65 0.68
C LYS A 133 13.07 -5.06 0.83
N PHE A 134 12.87 -6.33 1.18
CA PHE A 134 11.55 -6.84 1.53
C PHE A 134 11.16 -6.45 2.96
N GLY A 135 9.89 -6.12 3.15
CA GLY A 135 9.21 -5.99 4.43
C GLY A 135 7.88 -6.75 4.40
N PHE A 136 7.37 -7.05 5.59
CA PHE A 136 5.98 -7.51 5.73
C PHE A 136 5.05 -6.37 5.32
N ALA A 137 3.93 -6.69 4.69
CA ALA A 137 2.90 -5.73 4.32
C ALA A 137 1.53 -6.17 4.84
N GLY A 138 0.73 -5.20 5.25
CA GLY A 138 -0.66 -5.40 5.62
C GLY A 138 -1.51 -4.23 5.17
N GLN A 139 -2.79 -4.49 4.93
CA GLN A 139 -3.74 -3.44 4.58
C GLN A 139 -5.14 -3.69 5.12
N VAL A 140 -5.88 -2.61 5.28
CA VAL A 140 -7.32 -2.62 5.53
C VAL A 140 -8.00 -1.70 4.52
N LYS A 141 -9.16 -2.11 4.03
CA LYS A 141 -9.96 -1.40 3.02
C LYS A 141 -11.41 -1.36 3.45
N ALA A 142 -12.10 -0.26 3.19
CA ALA A 142 -13.54 -0.19 3.34
C ALA A 142 -14.10 0.75 2.28
N GLY A 143 -15.22 0.38 1.67
CA GLY A 143 -15.77 1.14 0.56
C GLY A 143 -17.11 0.64 0.11
N VAL A 144 -17.50 1.06 -1.08
CA VAL A 144 -18.71 0.63 -1.77
C VAL A 144 -18.35 0.24 -3.21
N SER A 145 -19.03 -0.77 -3.73
CA SER A 145 -19.09 -1.03 -5.17
C SER A 145 -20.45 -0.68 -5.75
N TYR A 146 -20.46 -0.29 -7.01
CA TYR A 146 -21.67 0.02 -7.77
C TYR A 146 -21.72 -0.83 -9.03
N ASP A 147 -22.80 -1.57 -9.20
CA ASP A 147 -23.03 -2.45 -10.35
C ASP A 147 -23.54 -1.62 -11.53
N VAL A 148 -22.68 -1.40 -12.54
CA VAL A 148 -23.03 -0.64 -13.75
C VAL A 148 -23.70 -1.55 -14.77
N THR A 149 -23.11 -2.72 -14.99
CA THR A 149 -23.67 -3.85 -15.74
C THR A 149 -23.35 -5.15 -14.98
N PRO A 150 -23.96 -6.29 -15.32
CA PRO A 150 -23.63 -7.57 -14.66
C PRO A 150 -22.13 -7.93 -14.70
N GLU A 151 -21.38 -7.40 -15.67
CA GLU A 151 -19.95 -7.65 -15.87
C GLU A 151 -19.03 -6.51 -15.43
N ILE A 152 -19.57 -5.33 -15.09
CA ILE A 152 -18.77 -4.14 -14.77
C ILE A 152 -19.21 -3.54 -13.43
N LYS A 153 -18.30 -3.54 -12.46
CA LYS A 153 -18.48 -2.94 -11.14
C LYS A 153 -17.48 -1.81 -10.93
N LEU A 154 -17.97 -0.67 -10.45
CA LEU A 154 -17.11 0.44 -10.02
C LEU A 154 -16.88 0.35 -8.52
N TYR A 155 -15.68 0.72 -8.07
CA TYR A 155 -15.28 0.71 -6.66
C TYR A 155 -14.89 2.11 -6.23
N ALA A 156 -15.28 2.46 -5.01
CA ALA A 156 -14.80 3.65 -4.31
C ALA A 156 -14.64 3.34 -2.83
N GLY A 157 -13.50 3.67 -2.23
CA GLY A 157 -13.24 3.35 -0.84
C GLY A 157 -12.08 4.11 -0.22
N ALA A 158 -11.87 3.85 1.07
CA ALA A 158 -10.70 4.26 1.82
C ALA A 158 -9.82 3.03 2.09
N ARG A 159 -8.50 3.24 2.08
CA ARG A 159 -7.52 2.22 2.39
C ARG A 159 -6.46 2.74 3.36
N TYR A 160 -6.01 1.85 4.22
CA TYR A 160 -4.75 2.00 4.94
C TYR A 160 -3.82 0.86 4.53
N PHE A 161 -2.62 1.22 4.09
CA PHE A 161 -1.56 0.27 3.75
C PHE A 161 -0.35 0.53 4.65
N GLY A 162 0.29 -0.53 5.12
CA GLY A 162 1.48 -0.46 5.94
C GLY A 162 2.48 -1.56 5.60
N SER A 163 3.77 -1.23 5.62
CA SER A 163 4.86 -2.18 5.54
C SER A 163 5.95 -1.89 6.57
N TYR A 164 6.45 -2.94 7.20
CA TYR A 164 7.51 -2.88 8.20
C TYR A 164 8.56 -3.97 7.99
N GLY A 165 9.77 -3.75 8.52
CA GLY A 165 10.83 -4.75 8.50
C GLY A 165 11.79 -4.66 7.31
N ALA A 166 11.62 -3.68 6.43
CA ALA A 166 12.64 -3.33 5.43
C ALA A 166 13.81 -2.65 6.14
N ASN A 167 14.91 -3.39 6.32
CA ASN A 167 16.11 -2.95 7.04
C ASN A 167 17.29 -2.79 6.09
N PHE A 168 17.86 -1.59 6.06
CA PHE A 168 19.03 -1.23 5.27
C PHE A 168 20.25 -1.03 6.18
N ASP A 169 21.42 -1.32 5.65
CA ASP A 169 22.69 -1.16 6.32
C ASP A 169 23.02 0.33 6.47
N LYS A 170 23.81 0.65 7.50
CA LYS A 170 24.42 1.97 7.68
C LYS A 170 25.91 1.89 7.40
N THR A 171 26.53 3.01 7.04
CA THR A 171 27.98 3.09 6.87
C THR A 171 28.66 2.84 8.21
N SER A 172 29.40 1.76 8.31
CA SER A 172 30.14 1.41 9.51
C SER A 172 31.43 2.23 9.59
N GLY A 173 31.68 2.84 10.74
CA GLY A 173 33.05 3.23 11.10
C GLY A 173 33.94 1.99 11.07
N ALA A 174 35.21 2.16 10.68
CA ALA A 174 36.16 1.07 10.45
C ALA A 174 36.00 -0.10 11.46
N THR A 175 35.80 -1.31 10.94
CA THR A 175 35.58 -2.61 11.63
C THR A 175 34.15 -2.91 12.10
N GLY A 176 33.37 -3.53 11.21
CA GLY A 176 32.15 -4.28 11.55
C GLY A 176 30.97 -3.86 10.69
N LYS A 177 30.42 -4.76 9.87
CA LYS A 177 29.19 -4.50 9.10
C LYS A 177 28.02 -4.34 10.07
N ASP A 178 27.71 -3.11 10.46
CA ASP A 178 26.53 -2.78 11.25
C ASP A 178 25.27 -3.00 10.39
N LYS A 179 24.74 -4.22 10.45
CA LYS A 179 23.48 -4.59 9.79
C LYS A 179 22.31 -3.91 10.50
N GLY A 180 21.41 -3.28 9.74
CA GLY A 180 20.14 -2.75 10.26
C GLY A 180 20.22 -1.34 10.86
N GLY A 181 20.86 -0.41 10.16
CA GLY A 181 20.96 0.99 10.62
C GLY A 181 19.86 1.93 10.12
N HIS A 182 19.12 1.53 9.08
CA HIS A 182 17.94 2.25 8.61
C HIS A 182 16.75 1.30 8.46
N THR A 183 15.76 1.44 9.34
CA THR A 183 14.51 0.67 9.26
C THR A 183 13.42 1.54 8.67
N VAL A 184 12.82 1.07 7.59
CA VAL A 184 11.71 1.77 6.93
C VAL A 184 10.39 1.22 7.44
N PHE A 185 9.55 2.13 7.93
CA PHE A 185 8.13 1.89 8.13
C PHE A 185 7.38 2.72 7.09
N TYR A 186 6.83 2.06 6.08
CA TYR A 186 6.07 2.69 5.00
C TYR A 186 4.59 2.59 5.35
N SER A 187 3.87 3.69 5.42
CA SER A 187 2.45 3.67 5.80
C SER A 187 1.68 4.80 5.14
N THR A 188 0.58 4.46 4.46
CA THR A 188 -0.24 5.42 3.71
C THR A 188 -1.72 5.19 3.96
N VAL A 189 -2.45 6.29 4.18
CA VAL A 189 -3.90 6.37 4.09
C VAL A 189 -4.25 7.00 2.76
N GLY A 190 -5.21 6.42 2.04
CA GLY A 190 -5.62 6.93 0.75
C GLY A 190 -7.06 6.58 0.39
N ALA A 191 -7.52 7.17 -0.71
CA ALA A 191 -8.75 6.79 -1.38
C ALA A 191 -8.44 5.83 -2.53
N GLU A 192 -9.29 4.83 -2.73
CA GLU A 192 -9.22 3.92 -3.88
C GLU A 192 -10.42 4.14 -4.80
N ALA A 193 -10.16 4.07 -6.09
CA ALA A 193 -11.18 4.00 -7.12
C ALA A 193 -10.76 2.96 -8.16
N GLY A 194 -11.69 2.14 -8.62
CA GLY A 194 -11.36 1.06 -9.56
C GLY A 194 -12.55 0.51 -10.32
N VAL A 195 -12.24 -0.39 -11.24
CA VAL A 195 -13.21 -1.13 -12.04
C VAL A 195 -12.86 -2.61 -11.97
N ALA A 196 -13.85 -3.47 -11.81
CA ALA A 196 -13.70 -4.92 -11.90
C ALA A 196 -14.82 -5.55 -12.74
#